data_AF-A0A9R1H7R3-F1
#
_entry.id   AF-A0A9R1H7R3-F1
#
_cell.length_a   1.000
_cell.length_b   1.000
_cell.length_c   1.000
_cell.angle_alpha   90.00
_cell.angle_beta   90.00
_cell.angle_gamma   90.00
#
_symmetry.space_group_name_H-M   'P 1'
#
loop_
_entity.id
_entity.type
_entity.pdbx_description
1 polymer ?
#
loop_
_entity_poly.entity_id
_entity_poly.type
_entity_poly.pdbx_seq_one_letter_code
_entity_poly.pdbx_strand_id
1 'polypeptide(L)'
;MAAAPRHSCAKLSVAVEDPKAPGGGGIFVKATWLPTRFSLAVTDGAGAWVADASDAEVRLRAEQWDQPVSEYLALAERYLAFHQPSSTYSFHEAGAGRRLSWTFEKQGTKLEWRWKLQPAPHPQQTIAEVLDFLMDANIRLSEEVVRKTQSFEKVKQEAENCLQQSERFNTEKAEFEQASFTKFVAVLNSKKAKLRQLKDRIAALESADKATKEEEEEEEEAGHSTDRTEPIEEGSDKDHSVNDEPSETGSGGDPHSSPEKSAAAATSRGRRGRKRTRK
;
A
#
# COMPACT_ATOMS: atom_id res chain seq x y z
N MET A 1 20.26 -10.08 29.80
CA MET A 1 18.81 -10.17 30.11
C MET A 1 18.28 -11.42 29.43
N ALA A 2 17.68 -12.36 30.17
CA ALA A 2 16.99 -13.48 29.54
C ALA A 2 15.73 -12.95 28.84
N ALA A 3 15.51 -13.35 27.58
CA ALA A 3 14.31 -12.97 26.84
C ALA A 3 13.06 -13.49 27.55
N ALA A 4 11.98 -12.70 27.58
CA ALA A 4 10.71 -13.13 28.14
C ALA A 4 10.18 -14.36 27.39
N PRO A 5 9.54 -15.32 28.07
CA PRO A 5 8.95 -16.48 27.42
C PRO A 5 7.85 -16.05 26.45
N ARG A 6 7.80 -16.71 25.30
CA ARG A 6 6.72 -16.53 24.32
C ARG A 6 5.68 -17.62 24.55
N HIS A 7 4.42 -17.29 24.35
CA HIS A 7 3.32 -18.23 24.54
C HIS A 7 2.49 -18.35 23.27
N SER A 8 2.00 -19.55 22.99
CA SER A 8 1.03 -19.78 21.94
C SER A 8 -0.06 -20.73 22.43
N CYS A 9 -1.27 -20.58 21.94
CA CYS A 9 -2.33 -21.55 22.18
C CYS A 9 -3.18 -21.70 20.92
N ALA A 10 -3.37 -22.94 20.47
CA ALA A 10 -4.14 -23.23 19.26
C ALA A 10 -5.03 -24.45 19.45
N LYS A 11 -6.17 -24.43 18.75
CA LYS A 11 -6.96 -25.64 18.50
C LYS A 11 -6.41 -26.34 17.27
N LEU A 12 -6.04 -27.61 17.41
CA LEU A 12 -5.58 -28.46 16.31
C LEU A 12 -6.63 -29.54 16.04
N SER A 13 -6.97 -29.71 14.77
CA SER A 13 -7.81 -30.82 14.31
C SER A 13 -6.94 -32.05 14.14
N VAL A 14 -7.15 -33.07 14.97
CA VAL A 14 -6.37 -34.31 14.94
C VAL A 14 -7.19 -35.43 14.32
N ALA A 15 -6.52 -36.35 13.63
CA ALA A 15 -7.16 -37.57 13.15
C ALA A 15 -7.70 -38.37 14.36
N VAL A 16 -9.00 -38.69 14.33
CA VAL A 16 -9.68 -39.45 15.38
C VAL A 16 -9.28 -40.93 15.24
N GLU A 17 -8.87 -41.56 16.34
CA GLU A 17 -8.55 -43.00 16.36
C GLU A 17 -9.80 -43.88 16.12
N ASP A 18 -11.00 -43.42 16.50
CA ASP A 18 -12.28 -44.08 16.27
C ASP A 18 -13.19 -43.30 15.29
N PRO A 19 -13.47 -43.84 14.08
CA PRO A 19 -14.37 -43.23 13.09
C PRO A 19 -15.83 -43.05 13.55
N LYS A 20 -16.26 -43.71 14.65
CA LYS A 20 -17.63 -43.64 15.18
C LYS A 20 -17.82 -42.62 16.31
N ALA A 21 -16.76 -42.01 16.81
CA ALA A 21 -16.88 -40.99 17.85
C ALA A 21 -17.54 -39.71 17.28
N PRO A 22 -18.66 -39.22 17.85
CA PRO A 22 -19.32 -38.02 17.35
C PRO A 22 -18.48 -36.78 17.69
N GLY A 23 -17.85 -36.23 16.67
CA GLY A 23 -17.05 -35.00 16.76
C GLY A 23 -15.64 -35.23 16.23
N GLY A 24 -15.24 -34.44 15.22
CA GLY A 24 -13.84 -34.40 14.81
C GLY A 24 -12.96 -34.06 16.01
N GLY A 25 -12.02 -34.94 16.34
CA GLY A 25 -11.15 -34.82 17.49
C GLY A 25 -10.35 -33.52 17.40
N GLY A 26 -10.65 -32.59 18.29
CA GLY A 26 -9.91 -31.35 18.43
C GLY A 26 -9.15 -31.36 19.73
N ILE A 27 -7.88 -30.96 19.70
CA ILE A 27 -7.10 -30.72 20.91
C ILE A 27 -6.74 -29.25 21.00
N PHE A 28 -6.59 -28.75 22.23
CA PHE A 28 -6.01 -27.45 22.51
C PHE A 28 -4.57 -27.65 22.97
N VAL A 29 -3.64 -26.95 22.34
CA VAL A 29 -2.20 -27.01 22.65
C VAL A 29 -1.76 -25.63 23.09
N LYS A 30 -1.48 -25.48 24.38
CA LYS A 30 -0.78 -24.32 24.95
C LYS A 30 0.71 -24.65 25.00
N ALA A 31 1.54 -23.78 24.48
CA ALA A 31 2.98 -23.92 24.49
C ALA A 31 3.64 -22.70 25.11
N THR A 32 4.71 -22.94 25.87
CA THR A 32 5.62 -21.92 26.37
C THR A 32 6.99 -22.12 25.72
N TRP A 33 7.41 -21.13 24.96
CA TRP A 33 8.63 -21.14 24.16
C TRP A 33 9.71 -20.32 24.86
N LEU A 34 10.84 -20.97 25.11
CA LEU A 34 12.07 -20.35 25.60
C LEU A 34 13.14 -20.50 24.50
N PRO A 35 14.26 -19.75 24.57
CA PRO A 35 15.25 -19.73 23.48
C PRO A 35 15.82 -21.10 23.08
N THR A 36 15.84 -22.06 24.00
CA THR A 36 16.51 -23.37 23.84
C THR A 36 15.65 -24.55 24.31
N ARG A 37 14.44 -24.28 24.81
CA ARG A 37 13.54 -25.29 25.39
C ARG A 37 12.07 -24.89 25.23
N PHE A 38 11.15 -25.81 25.46
CA PHE A 38 9.73 -25.50 25.46
C PHE A 38 8.95 -26.39 26.43
N SER A 39 7.76 -25.96 26.82
CA SER A 39 6.79 -26.82 27.50
C SER A 39 5.45 -26.80 26.79
N LEU A 40 4.73 -27.92 26.83
CA LEU A 40 3.41 -28.10 26.24
C LEU A 40 2.42 -28.50 27.33
N ALA A 41 1.22 -27.92 27.26
CA ALA A 41 0.03 -28.38 27.95
C ALA A 41 -1.05 -28.62 26.89
N VAL A 42 -1.52 -29.86 26.79
CA VAL A 42 -2.43 -30.34 25.76
C VAL A 42 -3.69 -30.89 26.41
N THR A 43 -4.86 -30.55 25.89
CA THR A 43 -6.14 -31.10 26.35
C THR A 43 -7.11 -31.37 25.20
N ASP A 44 -7.90 -32.44 25.30
CA ASP A 44 -9.05 -32.73 24.44
C ASP A 44 -10.39 -32.32 25.10
N GLY A 45 -10.33 -31.61 26.23
CA GLY A 45 -11.48 -31.21 27.05
C GLY A 45 -11.87 -32.24 28.12
N ALA A 46 -11.44 -33.49 28.01
CA ALA A 46 -11.70 -34.54 29.01
C ALA A 46 -10.43 -34.87 29.81
N GLY A 47 -9.29 -35.03 29.13
CA GLY A 47 -7.98 -35.28 29.71
C GLY A 47 -7.01 -34.13 29.47
N ALA A 48 -5.86 -34.20 30.15
CA ALA A 48 -4.75 -33.29 29.91
C ALA A 48 -3.42 -34.03 29.96
N TRP A 49 -2.49 -33.56 29.14
CA TRP A 49 -1.14 -34.10 29.01
C TRP A 49 -0.14 -32.96 28.92
N VAL A 50 1.04 -33.17 29.50
CA VAL A 50 2.10 -32.17 29.56
C VAL A 50 3.41 -32.73 29.02
N ALA A 51 4.26 -31.86 28.52
CA ALA A 51 5.66 -32.17 28.25
C ALA A 51 6.53 -30.98 28.60
N ASP A 52 7.60 -31.24 29.33
CA ASP A 52 8.69 -30.29 29.54
C ASP A 52 9.88 -30.75 28.70
N ALA A 53 10.08 -30.12 27.56
CA ALA A 53 11.17 -30.43 26.66
C ALA A 53 12.43 -29.71 27.13
N SER A 54 13.34 -30.41 27.80
CA SER A 54 14.56 -29.81 28.35
C SER A 54 15.53 -29.33 27.26
N ASP A 55 16.45 -28.43 27.61
CA ASP A 55 17.50 -27.94 26.71
C ASP A 55 18.31 -29.07 26.06
N ALA A 56 18.58 -30.15 26.79
CA ALA A 56 19.32 -31.31 26.30
C ALA A 56 18.52 -32.12 25.28
N GLU A 57 17.23 -32.37 25.55
CA GLU A 57 16.35 -33.11 24.65
C GLU A 57 16.07 -32.35 23.37
N VAL A 58 15.83 -31.04 23.46
CA VAL A 58 15.63 -30.19 22.28
C VAL A 58 16.90 -30.15 21.44
N ARG A 59 18.08 -30.02 22.05
CA ARG A 59 19.36 -30.05 21.32
C ARG A 59 19.56 -31.37 20.58
N LEU A 60 19.37 -32.50 21.27
CA LEU A 60 19.49 -33.84 20.68
C LEU A 60 18.50 -34.04 19.52
N ARG A 61 17.29 -33.49 19.64
CA ARG A 61 16.27 -33.56 18.59
C ARG A 61 16.60 -32.66 17.42
N ALA A 62 17.09 -31.45 17.64
CA ALA A 62 17.51 -30.56 16.57
C ALA A 62 18.68 -31.17 15.77
N GLU A 63 19.64 -31.81 16.45
CA GLU A 63 20.75 -32.52 15.83
C GLU A 63 20.30 -33.70 14.95
N GLN A 64 19.30 -34.48 15.39
CA GLN A 64 18.70 -35.55 14.56
C GLN A 64 18.11 -35.04 13.24
N TRP A 65 17.73 -33.77 13.18
CA TRP A 65 17.15 -33.13 12.00
C TRP A 65 18.17 -32.31 11.21
N ASP A 66 19.44 -32.32 11.64
CA ASP A 66 20.53 -31.51 11.11
C ASP A 66 20.13 -30.02 11.03
N GLN A 67 19.61 -29.50 12.15
CA GLN A 67 19.12 -28.13 12.28
C GLN A 67 19.63 -27.47 13.56
N PRO A 68 19.84 -26.13 13.54
CA PRO A 68 20.09 -25.40 14.76
C PRO A 68 18.84 -25.42 15.66
N VAL A 69 19.06 -25.37 16.98
CA VAL A 69 17.98 -25.39 17.98
C VAL A 69 16.93 -24.30 17.73
N SER A 70 17.36 -23.11 17.32
CA SER A 70 16.47 -21.99 17.00
C SER A 70 15.52 -22.30 15.85
N GLU A 71 16.00 -22.95 14.78
CA GLU A 71 15.14 -23.35 13.64
C GLU A 71 14.19 -24.48 14.02
N TYR A 72 14.67 -25.46 14.79
CA TYR A 72 13.83 -26.56 15.27
C TYR A 72 12.67 -26.03 16.13
N LEU A 73 12.95 -25.08 17.03
CA LEU A 73 11.93 -24.44 17.87
C LEU A 73 11.00 -23.55 17.06
N ALA A 74 11.52 -22.74 16.13
CA ALA A 74 10.68 -21.90 15.27
C ALA A 74 9.73 -22.72 14.39
N LEU A 75 10.19 -23.89 13.92
CA LEU A 75 9.37 -24.85 13.20
C LEU A 75 8.27 -25.42 14.11
N ALA A 76 8.62 -25.89 15.30
CA ALA A 76 7.65 -26.41 16.26
C ALA A 76 6.60 -25.35 16.63
N GLU A 77 7.03 -24.12 16.88
CA GLU A 77 6.15 -23.00 17.19
C GLU A 77 5.21 -22.69 16.04
N ARG A 78 5.71 -22.60 14.80
CA ARG A 78 4.86 -22.32 13.63
C ARG A 78 3.70 -23.32 13.50
N TYR A 79 3.96 -24.60 13.74
CA TYR A 79 2.97 -25.67 13.57
C TYR A 79 2.07 -25.88 14.77
N LEU A 80 2.50 -25.50 15.97
CA LEU A 80 1.71 -25.62 17.20
C LEU A 80 0.99 -24.33 17.60
N ALA A 81 1.46 -23.16 17.16
CA ALA A 81 0.81 -21.89 17.40
C ALA A 81 -0.38 -21.65 16.46
N PHE A 82 -0.37 -22.25 15.26
CA PHE A 82 -1.43 -22.12 14.28
C PHE A 82 -1.60 -23.41 13.49
N HIS A 83 -2.86 -23.84 13.34
CA HIS A 83 -3.20 -25.00 12.52
C HIS A 83 -2.77 -24.78 11.06
N GLN A 84 -1.89 -25.66 10.55
CA GLN A 84 -1.39 -25.61 9.18
C GLN A 84 -2.28 -26.47 8.26
N PRO A 85 -2.95 -25.90 7.25
CA PRO A 85 -3.87 -26.67 6.39
C PRO A 85 -3.22 -27.80 5.58
N SER A 86 -1.94 -27.68 5.26
CA SER A 86 -1.16 -28.70 4.53
C SER A 86 -0.60 -29.81 5.42
N SER A 87 -0.77 -29.68 6.74
CA SER A 87 -0.26 -30.63 7.73
C SER A 87 -1.36 -31.57 8.20
N THR A 88 -1.02 -32.85 8.32
CA THR A 88 -1.84 -33.81 9.07
C THR A 88 -1.33 -33.88 10.50
N TYR A 89 -2.19 -33.55 11.46
CA TYR A 89 -1.92 -33.67 12.90
C TYR A 89 -2.48 -35.00 13.43
N SER A 90 -1.74 -35.65 14.32
CA SER A 90 -2.18 -36.86 15.00
C SER A 90 -1.96 -36.77 16.51
N PHE A 91 -2.87 -37.37 17.26
CA PHE A 91 -2.80 -37.46 18.71
C PHE A 91 -3.31 -38.81 19.15
N HIS A 92 -2.37 -39.72 19.45
CA HIS A 92 -2.66 -41.12 19.69
C HIS A 92 -2.04 -41.62 21.00
N GLU A 93 -2.54 -42.74 21.51
CA GLU A 93 -2.02 -43.38 22.73
C GLU A 93 -0.57 -43.84 22.54
N ALA A 94 0.29 -43.59 23.53
CA ALA A 94 1.70 -43.91 23.47
C ALA A 94 2.26 -44.35 24.84
N GLY A 95 1.96 -45.59 25.22
CA GLY A 95 2.34 -46.14 26.53
C GLY A 95 1.50 -45.51 27.63
N ALA A 96 2.12 -45.04 28.71
CA ALA A 96 1.42 -44.37 29.80
C ALA A 96 0.92 -42.95 29.46
N GLY A 97 1.24 -42.43 28.27
CA GLY A 97 0.89 -41.07 27.84
C GLY A 97 0.35 -41.02 26.43
N ARG A 98 0.44 -39.86 25.78
CA ARG A 98 0.02 -39.66 24.39
C ARG A 98 1.16 -39.14 23.54
N ARG A 99 1.08 -39.33 22.22
CA ARG A 99 2.04 -38.78 21.26
C ARG A 99 1.34 -37.77 20.37
N LEU A 100 1.86 -36.55 20.36
CA LEU A 100 1.49 -35.51 19.41
C LEU A 100 2.44 -35.58 18.22
N SER A 101 1.90 -35.61 17.02
CA SER A 101 2.69 -35.47 15.81
C SER A 101 2.01 -34.62 14.75
N TRP A 102 2.82 -34.10 13.84
CA TRP A 102 2.35 -33.45 12.63
C TRP A 102 3.31 -33.67 11.48
N THR A 103 2.79 -33.52 10.27
CA THR A 103 3.58 -33.68 9.05
C THR A 103 3.97 -32.34 8.45
N PHE A 104 5.14 -32.27 7.84
CA PHE A 104 5.56 -31.09 7.10
C PHE A 104 6.47 -31.50 5.95
N GLU A 105 6.65 -30.59 5.00
CA GLU A 105 7.50 -30.82 3.84
C GLU A 105 8.77 -29.99 3.95
N LYS A 106 9.92 -30.62 3.72
CA LYS A 106 11.23 -29.97 3.62
C LYS A 106 11.93 -30.51 2.40
N GLN A 107 12.27 -29.64 1.45
CA GLN A 107 12.99 -29.99 0.21
C GLN A 107 12.33 -31.14 -0.57
N GLY A 108 11.00 -31.12 -0.73
CA GLY A 108 10.27 -32.16 -1.46
C GLY A 108 10.05 -33.47 -0.69
N THR A 109 10.53 -33.57 0.57
CA THR A 109 10.35 -34.75 1.42
C THR A 109 9.33 -34.47 2.52
N LYS A 110 8.33 -35.34 2.64
CA LYS A 110 7.35 -35.30 3.74
C LYS A 110 7.96 -35.94 4.99
N LEU A 111 8.12 -35.13 6.04
CA LEU A 111 8.65 -35.52 7.33
C LEU A 111 7.56 -35.43 8.39
N GLU A 112 7.78 -36.07 9.54
CA GLU A 112 6.85 -36.08 10.66
C GLU A 112 7.57 -35.70 11.96
N TRP A 113 7.15 -34.59 12.54
CA TRP A 113 7.59 -34.17 13.87
C TRP A 113 6.78 -34.91 14.93
N ARG A 114 7.42 -35.42 15.99
CA ARG A 114 6.73 -36.19 17.04
C ARG A 114 7.27 -35.84 18.42
N TRP A 115 6.36 -35.75 19.39
CA TRP A 115 6.71 -35.59 20.80
C TRP A 115 5.79 -36.39 21.70
N LYS A 116 6.37 -36.99 22.75
CA LYS A 116 5.63 -37.74 23.76
C LYS A 116 5.20 -36.80 24.88
N LEU A 117 3.97 -36.96 25.32
CA LEU A 117 3.35 -36.19 26.39
C LEU A 117 2.98 -37.16 27.51
N GLN A 118 3.22 -36.75 28.75
CA GLN A 118 2.85 -37.50 29.95
C GLN A 118 1.47 -37.03 30.44
N PRO A 119 0.66 -37.89 31.08
CA PRO A 119 -0.56 -37.45 31.74
C PRO A 119 -0.26 -36.31 32.72
N ALA A 120 -1.08 -35.28 32.71
CA ALA A 120 -0.96 -34.18 33.66
C ALA A 120 -1.20 -34.71 35.10
N PRO A 121 -0.39 -34.33 36.10
CA PRO A 121 -0.64 -34.70 37.50
C PRO A 121 -1.99 -34.19 38.02
N HIS A 122 -2.42 -33.02 37.54
CA HIS A 122 -3.68 -32.39 37.91
C HIS A 122 -4.46 -31.99 36.65
N PRO A 123 -5.16 -32.94 35.97
CA PRO A 123 -5.75 -32.69 34.67
C PRO A 123 -6.73 -31.52 34.65
N GLN A 124 -7.59 -31.41 35.67
CA GLN A 124 -8.59 -30.35 35.76
C GLN A 124 -7.95 -28.96 35.87
N GLN A 125 -6.87 -28.84 36.64
CA GLN A 125 -6.13 -27.59 36.75
C GLN A 125 -5.47 -27.23 35.42
N THR A 126 -4.82 -28.18 34.75
CA THR A 126 -4.20 -27.93 33.44
C THR A 126 -5.23 -27.50 32.39
N ILE A 127 -6.43 -28.09 32.40
CA ILE A 127 -7.53 -27.68 31.52
C ILE A 127 -7.95 -26.24 31.82
N ALA A 128 -8.19 -25.91 33.09
CA ALA A 128 -8.54 -24.55 33.50
C ALA A 128 -7.46 -23.54 33.07
N GLU A 129 -6.18 -23.82 33.27
CA GLU A 129 -5.08 -22.93 32.87
C GLU A 129 -4.93 -22.73 31.35
N VAL A 130 -5.40 -23.67 30.53
CA VAL A 130 -5.48 -23.51 29.07
C VAL A 130 -6.68 -22.63 28.71
N LEU A 131 -7.84 -22.84 29.35
CA LEU A 131 -9.04 -22.04 29.14
C LEU A 131 -8.85 -20.59 29.61
N ASP A 132 -8.27 -20.38 30.79
CA ASP A 132 -7.96 -19.05 31.33
C ASP A 132 -7.04 -18.29 30.37
N PHE A 133 -5.99 -18.94 29.87
CA PHE A 133 -5.10 -18.34 28.87
C PHE A 133 -5.84 -17.90 27.60
N LEU A 134 -6.78 -18.71 27.12
CA LEU A 134 -7.60 -18.39 25.94
C LEU A 134 -8.58 -17.24 26.23
N MET A 135 -9.20 -17.23 27.41
CA MET A 135 -10.13 -16.17 27.83
C MET A 135 -9.40 -14.84 28.01
N ASP A 136 -8.24 -14.82 28.66
CA ASP A 136 -7.41 -13.62 28.80
C ASP A 136 -6.97 -13.07 27.44
N ALA A 137 -6.57 -13.96 26.52
CA ALA A 137 -6.23 -13.58 25.16
C ALA A 137 -7.44 -13.01 24.40
N ASN A 138 -8.63 -13.57 24.60
CA ASN A 138 -9.86 -13.10 23.98
C ASN A 138 -10.27 -11.71 24.50
N ILE A 139 -10.20 -11.49 25.81
CA ILE A 139 -10.49 -10.18 26.43
C ILE A 139 -9.54 -9.13 25.87
N ARG A 140 -8.22 -9.38 25.92
CA ARG A 140 -7.20 -8.46 25.40
C ARG A 140 -7.40 -8.15 23.91
N LEU A 141 -7.69 -9.16 23.11
CA LEU A 141 -7.93 -8.96 21.67
C LEU A 141 -9.20 -8.16 21.42
N SER A 142 -10.27 -8.41 22.18
CA SER A 142 -11.53 -7.67 22.08
C SER A 142 -11.35 -6.19 22.44
N GLU A 143 -10.63 -5.89 23.52
CA GLU A 143 -10.25 -4.52 23.88
C GLU A 143 -9.39 -3.86 22.79
N GLU A 144 -8.47 -4.61 22.19
CA GLU A 144 -7.64 -4.11 21.10
C GLU A 144 -8.43 -3.79 19.84
N VAL A 145 -9.41 -4.62 19.48
CA VAL A 145 -10.33 -4.35 18.38
C VAL A 145 -11.12 -3.08 18.65
N VAL A 146 -11.73 -2.92 19.84
CA VAL A 146 -12.49 -1.72 20.19
C VAL A 146 -11.63 -0.46 20.06
N ARG A 147 -10.45 -0.47 20.67
CA ARG A 147 -9.51 0.67 20.65
C ARG A 147 -9.04 0.99 19.24
N LYS A 148 -8.68 -0.02 18.43
CA LYS A 148 -8.25 0.20 17.04
C LYS A 148 -9.38 0.75 16.18
N THR A 149 -10.60 0.24 16.34
CA THR A 149 -11.77 0.74 15.60
C THR A 149 -12.06 2.20 15.95
N GLN A 150 -12.03 2.58 17.23
CA GLN A 150 -12.21 3.98 17.64
C GLN A 150 -11.14 4.90 17.06
N SER A 151 -9.88 4.47 17.10
CA SER A 151 -8.77 5.23 16.50
C SER A 151 -8.91 5.35 14.98
N PHE A 152 -9.35 4.28 14.32
CA PHE A 152 -9.57 4.27 12.88
C PHE A 152 -10.66 5.28 12.47
N GLU A 153 -11.81 5.26 13.15
CA GLU A 153 -12.89 6.22 12.87
C GLU A 153 -12.46 7.66 13.11
N LYS A 154 -11.67 7.92 14.17
CA LYS A 154 -11.12 9.26 14.43
C LYS A 154 -10.23 9.75 13.28
N VAL A 155 -9.27 8.92 12.85
CA VAL A 155 -8.35 9.27 11.75
C VAL A 155 -9.11 9.43 10.43
N LYS A 156 -10.12 8.60 10.19
CA LYS A 156 -11.00 8.73 9.02
C LYS A 156 -11.74 10.07 9.02
N GLN A 157 -12.33 10.46 10.15
CA GLN A 157 -13.01 11.75 10.28
C GLN A 157 -12.06 12.93 10.09
N GLU A 158 -10.84 12.85 10.63
CA GLU A 158 -9.81 13.87 10.42
C GLU A 158 -9.42 13.98 8.94
N ALA A 159 -9.26 12.86 8.24
CA ALA A 159 -8.98 12.85 6.80
C ALA A 159 -10.12 13.47 5.96
N GLU A 160 -11.38 13.17 6.30
CA GLU A 160 -12.56 13.77 5.65
C GLU A 160 -12.61 15.28 5.88
N ASN A 161 -12.32 15.75 7.10
CA ASN A 161 -12.27 17.18 7.41
C ASN A 161 -11.16 17.89 6.63
N CYS A 162 -9.96 17.30 6.55
CA CYS A 162 -8.86 17.83 5.76
C CYS A 162 -9.19 17.90 4.27
N LEU A 163 -9.88 16.88 3.73
CA LEU A 163 -10.33 16.88 2.34
C LEU A 163 -11.30 18.04 2.08
N GLN A 164 -12.33 18.20 2.91
CA GLN A 164 -13.31 19.30 2.80
C GLN A 164 -12.63 20.66 2.89
N GLN A 165 -11.66 20.82 3.80
CA GLN A 165 -10.90 22.05 3.94
C GLN A 165 -10.05 22.33 2.69
N SER A 166 -9.41 21.31 2.11
CA SER A 166 -8.63 21.44 0.88
C SER A 166 -9.51 21.84 -0.32
N GLU A 167 -10.70 21.27 -0.45
CA GLU A 167 -11.63 21.61 -1.53
C GLU A 167 -12.11 23.07 -1.43
N ARG A 168 -12.41 23.53 -0.21
CA ARG A 168 -12.75 24.93 0.05
C ARG A 168 -11.61 25.87 -0.31
N PHE A 169 -10.40 25.57 0.17
CA PHE A 169 -9.22 26.39 -0.16
C PHE A 169 -8.91 26.43 -1.66
N ASN A 170 -9.09 25.33 -2.38
CA ASN A 170 -8.93 25.34 -3.84
C ASN A 170 -9.94 26.27 -4.52
N THR A 171 -11.19 26.27 -4.07
CA THR A 171 -12.22 27.17 -4.60
C THR A 171 -11.89 28.62 -4.30
N GLU A 172 -11.58 28.94 -3.04
CA GLU A 172 -11.23 30.30 -2.61
C GLU A 172 -9.97 30.81 -3.33
N LYS A 173 -8.98 29.95 -3.55
CA LYS A 173 -7.78 30.26 -4.34
C LYS A 173 -8.14 30.62 -5.78
N ALA A 174 -8.97 29.79 -6.44
CA ALA A 174 -9.38 30.04 -7.82
C ALA A 174 -10.16 31.36 -7.96
N GLU A 175 -11.07 31.64 -7.03
CA GLU A 175 -11.82 32.91 -6.98
C GLU A 175 -10.89 34.12 -6.77
N PHE A 176 -9.93 34.00 -5.85
CA PHE A 176 -8.94 35.04 -5.58
C PHE A 176 -8.04 35.31 -6.79
N GLU A 177 -7.56 34.25 -7.45
CA GLU A 177 -6.76 34.34 -8.68
C GLU A 177 -7.56 35.05 -9.77
N GLN A 178 -8.80 34.63 -10.03
CA GLN A 178 -9.67 35.25 -11.03
C GLN A 178 -9.93 36.74 -10.74
N ALA A 179 -10.23 37.08 -9.49
CA ALA A 179 -10.45 38.48 -9.08
C ALA A 179 -9.18 39.33 -9.25
N SER A 180 -8.02 38.77 -8.93
CA SER A 180 -6.72 39.43 -9.11
C SER A 180 -6.40 39.64 -10.58
N PHE A 181 -6.52 38.62 -11.43
CA PHE A 181 -6.33 38.71 -12.88
C PHE A 181 -7.25 39.76 -13.51
N THR A 182 -8.52 39.79 -13.11
CA THR A 182 -9.48 40.79 -13.61
C THR A 182 -9.03 42.21 -13.29
N LYS A 183 -8.56 42.48 -12.06
CA LYS A 183 -8.01 43.79 -11.68
C LYS A 183 -6.76 44.14 -12.49
N PHE A 184 -5.84 43.19 -12.70
CA PHE A 184 -4.64 43.40 -13.51
C PHE A 184 -5.00 43.77 -14.96
N VAL A 185 -5.94 43.06 -15.58
CA VAL A 185 -6.42 43.35 -16.93
C VAL A 185 -7.05 44.74 -17.01
N ALA A 186 -7.85 45.13 -16.01
CA ALA A 186 -8.43 46.48 -15.96
C ALA A 186 -7.35 47.58 -15.93
N VAL A 187 -6.31 47.40 -15.12
CA VAL A 187 -5.16 48.32 -15.06
C VAL A 187 -4.40 48.36 -16.38
N LEU A 188 -4.13 47.21 -17.00
CA LEU A 188 -3.46 47.13 -18.30
C LEU A 188 -4.27 47.85 -19.39
N ASN A 189 -5.58 47.65 -19.43
CA ASN A 189 -6.46 48.31 -20.38
C ASN A 189 -6.50 49.82 -20.17
N SER A 190 -6.56 50.29 -18.92
CA SER A 190 -6.48 51.72 -18.59
C SER A 190 -5.14 52.33 -19.05
N LYS A 191 -4.03 51.66 -18.80
CA LYS A 191 -2.70 52.08 -19.29
C LYS A 191 -2.64 52.09 -20.83
N LYS A 192 -3.18 51.07 -21.50
CA LYS A 192 -3.23 50.97 -22.97
C LYS A 192 -4.08 52.09 -23.58
N ALA A 193 -5.22 52.40 -22.98
CA ALA A 193 -6.08 53.51 -23.40
C ALA A 193 -5.37 54.86 -23.25
N LYS A 194 -4.68 55.07 -22.12
CA LYS A 194 -3.91 56.31 -21.89
C LYS A 194 -2.74 56.45 -22.86
N LEU A 195 -2.04 55.37 -23.20
CA LEU A 195 -1.02 55.37 -24.24
C LEU A 195 -1.57 55.75 -25.62
N ARG A 196 -2.75 55.22 -26.00
CA ARG A 196 -3.41 55.61 -27.26
C ARG A 196 -3.76 57.09 -27.26
N GLN A 197 -4.42 57.58 -26.21
CA GLN A 197 -4.78 58.99 -26.07
C GLN A 197 -3.55 59.93 -26.18
N LEU A 198 -2.42 59.55 -25.57
CA LEU A 198 -1.18 60.33 -25.67
C LEU A 198 -0.62 60.31 -27.09
N LYS A 199 -0.63 59.16 -27.77
CA LYS A 199 -0.23 59.05 -29.18
C LYS A 199 -1.12 59.89 -30.10
N ASP A 200 -2.43 59.84 -29.90
CA ASP A 200 -3.40 60.62 -30.70
C ASP A 200 -3.19 62.13 -30.52
N ARG A 201 -2.89 62.58 -29.29
CA ARG A 201 -2.55 63.99 -29.02
C ARG A 201 -1.25 64.42 -29.67
N ILE A 202 -0.22 63.57 -29.67
CA ILE A 202 1.04 63.84 -30.35
C ILE A 202 0.80 63.98 -31.85
N ALA A 203 0.11 63.02 -32.47
CA ALA A 203 -0.22 63.06 -33.89
C ALA A 203 -1.04 64.30 -34.28
N ALA A 204 -2.01 64.70 -33.44
CA ALA A 204 -2.80 65.91 -33.68
C ALA A 204 -1.94 67.18 -33.63
N LEU A 205 -1.01 67.29 -32.67
CA LEU A 205 -0.08 68.41 -32.59
C LEU A 205 0.88 68.44 -33.78
N GLU A 206 1.42 67.29 -34.19
CA GLU A 206 2.28 67.18 -35.38
C GLU A 206 1.53 67.57 -36.66
N SER A 207 0.27 67.19 -36.80
CA SER A 207 -0.57 67.61 -37.94
C SER A 207 -0.91 69.10 -37.91
N ALA A 208 -1.10 69.69 -36.74
CA ALA A 208 -1.37 71.12 -36.60
C ALA A 208 -0.11 71.96 -36.91
N ASP A 209 1.07 71.49 -36.48
CA ASP A 209 2.37 72.11 -36.76
C ASP A 209 2.76 71.97 -38.25
N LYS A 210 2.30 70.88 -38.91
CA LYS A 210 2.44 70.71 -40.36
C LYS A 210 1.45 71.59 -41.14
N ALA A 211 0.21 71.75 -40.67
CA ALA A 211 -0.75 72.66 -41.27
C ALA A 211 -0.34 74.13 -41.14
N THR A 212 0.33 74.52 -40.05
CA THR A 212 0.91 75.88 -39.92
C THR A 212 2.12 76.08 -40.83
N LYS A 213 2.90 75.02 -41.12
CA LYS A 213 3.96 75.08 -42.13
C LYS A 213 3.45 75.02 -43.57
N GLU A 214 2.36 74.32 -43.84
CA GLU A 214 1.69 74.32 -45.15
C GLU A 214 0.98 75.66 -45.42
N GLU A 215 0.47 76.35 -44.39
CA GLU A 215 -0.02 77.75 -44.50
C GLU A 215 1.12 78.78 -44.66
N GLU A 216 2.35 78.48 -44.23
CA GLU A 216 3.55 79.31 -44.51
C GLU A 216 4.23 78.95 -45.85
N GLU A 217 4.01 77.76 -46.42
CA GLU A 217 4.54 77.35 -47.73
C GLU A 217 3.59 77.67 -48.91
N GLU A 218 2.32 78.03 -48.69
CA GLU A 218 1.42 78.55 -49.75
C GLU A 218 1.69 80.02 -50.15
N GLU A 219 2.61 80.72 -49.47
CA GLU A 219 3.07 82.07 -49.84
C GLU A 219 4.40 82.13 -50.60
N GLU A 220 5.11 81.04 -50.93
CA GLU A 220 6.21 81.12 -51.92
C GLU A 220 6.37 79.85 -52.76
N GLU A 221 5.62 79.76 -53.86
CA GLU A 221 6.00 78.95 -55.03
C GLU A 221 5.69 79.72 -56.32
N ALA A 222 6.61 80.62 -56.66
CA ALA A 222 6.85 81.05 -58.03
C ALA A 222 8.35 80.90 -58.36
N GLY A 223 8.76 79.67 -58.67
CA GLY A 223 9.67 79.48 -59.79
C GLY A 223 10.95 78.67 -59.53
N HIS A 224 11.03 77.57 -60.30
CA HIS A 224 12.22 77.03 -60.98
C HIS A 224 13.16 76.17 -60.10
N SER A 225 13.74 75.03 -60.50
CA SER A 225 13.71 74.11 -61.66
C SER A 225 14.83 73.07 -61.44
N THR A 226 14.61 71.82 -61.88
CA THR A 226 15.61 70.77 -62.31
C THR A 226 16.60 70.27 -61.22
N ASP A 227 17.07 69.02 -61.12
CA ASP A 227 17.27 67.88 -62.04
C ASP A 227 17.60 66.60 -61.19
N ARG A 228 17.18 65.40 -61.64
CA ARG A 228 17.75 64.01 -61.48
C ARG A 228 18.25 63.50 -60.10
N THR A 229 18.13 62.23 -59.66
CA THR A 229 17.92 60.85 -60.21
C THR A 229 17.65 59.94 -58.98
N GLU A 230 16.57 59.14 -58.87
CA GLU A 230 16.43 57.68 -59.18
C GLU A 230 17.43 56.72 -58.46
N PRO A 231 17.11 55.43 -58.17
CA PRO A 231 15.97 54.83 -57.43
C PRO A 231 16.39 53.57 -56.58
N ILE A 232 15.42 52.69 -56.22
CA ILE A 232 15.49 51.24 -55.86
C ILE A 232 15.46 50.94 -54.35
N GLU A 233 14.70 50.00 -53.76
CA GLU A 233 13.69 48.95 -54.07
C GLU A 233 13.02 48.65 -52.70
N GLU A 234 11.69 48.63 -52.51
CA GLU A 234 10.70 47.57 -52.79
C GLU A 234 10.98 46.15 -52.22
N GLY A 235 10.04 45.65 -51.40
CA GLY A 235 9.95 44.25 -50.94
C GLY A 235 9.52 44.15 -49.47
N SER A 236 8.23 44.17 -49.12
CA SER A 236 7.17 43.14 -49.28
C SER A 236 7.33 41.91 -48.34
N ASP A 237 6.36 41.83 -47.41
CA ASP A 237 5.69 40.67 -46.77
C ASP A 237 6.39 39.30 -46.65
N LYS A 238 6.33 38.71 -45.44
CA LYS A 238 5.45 37.55 -45.14
C LYS A 238 5.64 36.98 -43.72
N ASP A 239 4.49 36.56 -43.17
CA ASP A 239 4.33 35.63 -42.04
C ASP A 239 5.23 34.38 -42.11
N HIS A 240 5.73 33.93 -40.95
CA HIS A 240 5.52 32.54 -40.54
C HIS A 240 5.69 32.34 -39.02
N SER A 241 4.81 31.48 -38.51
CA SER A 241 4.73 30.94 -37.16
C SER A 241 5.82 29.87 -36.87
N VAL A 242 5.96 29.54 -35.57
CA VAL A 242 6.28 28.23 -34.95
C VAL A 242 7.61 28.13 -34.16
N ASN A 243 7.44 27.89 -32.85
CA ASN A 243 8.28 27.11 -31.88
C ASN A 243 9.72 27.57 -31.58
N ASP A 244 10.38 27.24 -30.47
CA ASP A 244 10.13 26.43 -29.26
C ASP A 244 11.16 26.91 -28.21
N GLU A 245 10.80 26.77 -26.92
CA GLU A 245 11.61 26.55 -25.70
C GLU A 245 13.10 26.98 -25.53
N PRO A 246 13.54 27.31 -24.29
CA PRO A 246 14.11 26.21 -23.49
C PRO A 246 13.89 26.26 -21.96
N SER A 247 13.78 25.06 -21.42
CA SER A 247 14.58 24.47 -20.32
C SER A 247 13.96 24.38 -18.93
N GLU A 248 13.51 23.15 -18.66
CA GLU A 248 13.46 22.50 -17.36
C GLU A 248 14.78 22.59 -16.57
N THR A 249 14.65 22.93 -15.28
CA THR A 249 15.15 22.15 -14.14
C THR A 249 14.10 22.34 -13.03
N GLY A 250 13.42 21.36 -12.44
CA GLY A 250 13.72 19.96 -12.22
C GLY A 250 13.89 19.72 -10.72
N SER A 251 12.80 19.40 -10.00
CA SER A 251 12.73 18.34 -8.96
C SER A 251 11.48 18.48 -8.07
N GLY A 252 10.62 17.45 -8.07
CA GLY A 252 9.87 17.05 -6.88
C GLY A 252 8.36 16.80 -7.03
N GLY A 253 7.99 15.54 -7.29
CA GLY A 253 6.82 14.91 -6.64
C GLY A 253 5.55 14.68 -7.49
N ASP A 254 5.20 13.40 -7.67
CA ASP A 254 4.00 12.82 -8.31
C ASP A 254 2.64 13.45 -7.92
N PRO A 255 1.60 13.28 -8.78
CA PRO A 255 0.40 12.59 -8.29
C PRO A 255 -0.35 11.69 -9.29
N HIS A 256 -0.68 10.48 -8.81
CA HIS A 256 -1.97 9.75 -8.86
C HIS A 256 -2.77 9.54 -10.17
N SER A 257 -3.12 8.28 -10.47
CA SER A 257 -4.52 7.78 -10.39
C SER A 257 -4.70 6.26 -10.64
N SER A 258 -5.04 5.54 -9.57
CA SER A 258 -6.16 4.58 -9.32
C SER A 258 -6.61 3.53 -10.39
N PRO A 259 -7.58 2.62 -10.07
CA PRO A 259 -7.28 1.24 -9.67
C PRO A 259 -7.88 0.18 -10.62
N GLU A 260 -7.13 -0.87 -10.97
CA GLU A 260 -7.67 -2.00 -11.73
C GLU A 260 -8.17 -3.16 -10.86
N LYS A 261 -9.41 -3.54 -11.16
CA LYS A 261 -10.16 -4.68 -10.65
C LYS A 261 -9.83 -5.94 -11.47
N SER A 262 -9.70 -7.06 -10.75
CA SER A 262 -10.15 -8.41 -11.15
C SER A 262 -9.62 -9.03 -12.45
N ALA A 263 -8.73 -10.03 -12.32
CA ALA A 263 -8.50 -11.03 -13.37
C ALA A 263 -8.95 -12.42 -12.89
N ALA A 264 -10.06 -12.90 -13.46
CA ALA A 264 -10.44 -14.30 -13.52
C ALA A 264 -10.56 -14.71 -14.98
N ALA A 265 -10.00 -15.88 -15.28
CA ALA A 265 -10.28 -16.77 -16.42
C ALA A 265 -10.06 -16.23 -17.85
N ALA A 266 -9.02 -16.77 -18.51
CA ALA A 266 -8.99 -16.91 -19.97
C ALA A 266 -8.80 -18.38 -20.35
N THR A 267 -9.89 -18.92 -20.90
CA THR A 267 -10.01 -20.16 -21.66
C THR A 267 -9.23 -20.06 -22.98
N SER A 268 -8.36 -21.02 -23.25
CA SER A 268 -7.72 -21.17 -24.57
C SER A 268 -8.67 -21.88 -25.54
N ARG A 269 -9.14 -21.14 -26.55
CA ARG A 269 -9.89 -21.69 -27.70
C ARG A 269 -8.99 -22.47 -28.64
N GLY A 270 -9.53 -23.58 -29.12
CA GLY A 270 -8.88 -24.53 -30.00
C GLY A 270 -8.65 -24.03 -31.43
N ARG A 271 -7.68 -24.69 -32.07
CA ARG A 271 -7.42 -24.67 -33.51
C ARG A 271 -7.86 -26.02 -34.08
N ARG A 272 -8.89 -25.99 -34.93
CA ARG A 272 -9.40 -27.15 -35.67
C ARG A 272 -8.41 -27.60 -36.76
N GLY A 273 -8.13 -28.90 -36.77
CA GLY A 273 -8.40 -29.75 -37.94
C GLY A 273 -7.20 -30.31 -38.71
N ARG A 274 -6.97 -31.63 -38.58
CA ARG A 274 -6.88 -32.51 -39.76
C ARG A 274 -7.16 -33.98 -39.41
N LYS A 275 -8.13 -34.56 -40.12
CA LYS A 275 -8.51 -35.98 -40.17
C LYS A 275 -7.31 -36.90 -40.44
N ARG A 276 -7.33 -38.10 -39.84
CA ARG A 276 -7.17 -39.37 -40.58
C ARG A 276 -7.64 -40.57 -39.76
N THR A 277 -8.67 -41.23 -40.30
CA THR A 277 -9.10 -42.58 -39.97
C THR A 277 -8.10 -43.61 -40.49
N ARG A 278 -7.91 -44.71 -39.76
CA ARG A 278 -7.96 -46.07 -40.32
C ARG A 278 -7.82 -47.16 -39.25
N LYS A 279 -8.79 -48.09 -39.36
CA LYS A 279 -8.81 -49.51 -38.96
C LYS A 279 -8.53 -49.89 -37.52
#